data_AF-A0A8T0TC69-F1
#
_entry.id   AF-A0A8T0TC69-F1
#
_cell.length_a   1.000
_cell.length_b   1.000
_cell.length_c   1.000
_cell.angle_alpha   90.00
_cell.angle_beta   90.00
_cell.angle_gamma   90.00
#
_symmetry.space_group_name_H-M   'P 1'
#
loop_
_entity.id
_entity.type
_entity.pdbx_description
1 polymer ?
#
loop_
_entity_poly.entity_id
_entity_poly.type
_entity_poly.pdbx_seq_one_letter_code
_entity_poly.pdbx_strand_id
1 'polypeptide(L)' 'MGVEVVRGEEDGSFTPKDMAAALRRVMVEDDGQEFGVKAKELARVFGNDEANYQCLRDFLRYLSKHSRG' A
#
# COMPACT_ATOMS: atom_id res chain seq x y z
N MET A 1 -1.17 4.10 0.14
CA MET A 1 -1.09 5.56 -0.12
C MET A 1 0.37 5.94 -0.24
N GLY A 2 0.71 6.78 -1.23
CA GLY A 2 2.09 7.20 -1.46
C GLY A 2 2.17 8.23 -2.58
N VAL A 3 3.36 8.80 -2.76
CA VAL A 3 3.68 9.73 -3.85
C VAL A 3 4.61 9.00 -4.82
N GLU A 4 4.22 8.93 -6.08
CA GLU A 4 5.07 8.38 -7.13
C GLU A 4 6.19 9.36 -7.47
N VAL A 5 7.41 8.85 -7.62
CA VAL A 5 8.57 9.63 -8.05
C VAL A 5 8.87 9.27 -9.50
N VAL A 6 8.90 10.28 -10.35
CA VAL A 6 9.24 10.11 -11.77
C VAL A 6 10.69 9.61 -11.87
N ARG A 7 10.89 8.63 -12.74
CA ARG A 7 12.20 8.07 -13.07
C ARG A 7 12.71 8.69 -14.38
N GLY A 8 14.03 8.80 -14.51
CA GLY A 8 14.66 9.19 -15.76
C GLY A 8 14.31 8.21 -16.88
N GLU A 9 13.97 8.72 -18.07
CA GLU A 9 13.53 7.89 -19.20
C GLU A 9 14.67 7.02 -19.77
N GLU A 10 15.91 7.46 -19.61
CA GLU A 10 17.09 6.82 -20.21
C GLU A 10 17.64 5.67 -19.36
N ASP A 11 17.72 5.86 -18.04
CA ASP A 11 18.36 4.91 -17.11
C ASP A 11 17.43 4.41 -15.99
N GLY A 12 16.19 4.92 -15.92
CA GLY A 12 15.23 4.57 -14.88
C GLY A 12 15.63 5.06 -13.47
N SER A 13 16.64 5.92 -13.36
CA SER A 13 17.16 6.40 -12.08
C SER A 13 16.30 7.51 -11.49
N PHE A 14 16.48 7.76 -10.19
CA PHE A 14 15.84 8.87 -9.51
C PHE A 14 16.79 10.04 -9.41
N THR A 15 16.30 11.25 -9.66
CA THR A 15 17.10 12.46 -9.39
C THR A 15 17.01 12.83 -7.91
N PRO A 16 18.09 13.37 -7.30
CA PRO A 16 18.04 13.87 -5.92
C PRO A 16 16.97 14.95 -5.72
N LYS A 17 16.69 15.75 -6.76
CA LYS A 17 15.68 16.81 -6.72
C LYS A 17 14.27 16.25 -6.56
N ASP A 18 13.90 15.27 -7.39
CA ASP A 18 12.55 14.69 -7.39
C ASP A 18 12.31 13.85 -6.12
N MET A 19 13.36 13.15 -5.66
CA MET A 19 13.32 12.47 -4.36
C MET A 19 13.10 13.45 -3.21
N ALA A 20 13.83 14.57 -3.18
CA ALA A 20 13.66 15.57 -2.13
C ALA A 20 12.28 16.22 -2.17
N ALA A 21 11.71 16.43 -3.36
CA ALA A 21 10.35 16.95 -3.51
C ALA A 21 9.30 15.96 -2.97
N ALA A 22 9.39 14.68 -3.33
CA ALA A 22 8.48 13.67 -2.84
C ALA A 22 8.54 13.50 -1.31
N LEU A 23 9.75 13.49 -0.74
CA LEU A 23 9.94 13.41 0.71
C LEU A 23 9.33 14.62 1.43
N ARG A 24 9.53 15.84 0.92
CA ARG A 24 8.90 17.04 1.49
C ARG A 24 7.38 16.96 1.45
N ARG A 25 6.81 16.53 0.33
CA ARG A 25 5.36 16.41 0.18
C ARG A 25 4.73 15.43 1.17
N VAL A 26 5.41 14.32 1.46
CA VAL A 26 4.89 13.29 2.38
C VAL A 26 5.16 13.63 3.85
N MET A 27 6.29 14.27 4.16
CA MET A 27 6.79 14.39 5.54
C MET A 27 6.77 15.81 6.12
N VAL A 28 6.72 16.85 5.29
CA VAL A 28 6.93 18.25 5.70
C VAL A 28 5.74 19.12 5.35
N GLU A 29 5.22 19.01 4.13
CA GLU A 29 4.09 19.80 3.66
C GLU A 29 2.78 19.37 4.33
N ASP A 30 1.80 20.28 4.40
CA ASP A 30 0.52 20.04 5.07
C ASP A 30 -0.24 18.85 4.46
N ASP A 31 -0.12 18.66 3.14
CA ASP A 31 -0.63 17.49 2.39
C ASP A 31 -0.18 16.15 3.03
N GLY A 32 1.01 16.12 3.64
CA GLY A 32 1.61 14.94 4.29
C GLY A 32 0.75 14.36 5.42
N GLN A 33 -0.02 15.19 6.13
CA GLN A 33 -0.88 14.72 7.20
C GLN A 33 -2.00 13.80 6.70
N GLU A 34 -2.56 14.11 5.53
CA GLU A 34 -3.61 13.30 4.90
C GLU A 34 -3.07 11.92 4.50
N PHE A 35 -1.83 11.86 4.00
CA PHE A 35 -1.16 10.57 3.71
C PHE A 35 -1.04 9.72 4.98
N GLY A 36 -0.62 10.32 6.09
CA GLY A 36 -0.48 9.63 7.38
C GLY A 36 -1.80 9.09 7.92
N VAL A 37 -2.88 9.87 7.85
CA VAL A 37 -4.22 9.45 8.29
C VAL A 37 -4.72 8.28 7.45
N LYS A 38 -4.73 8.41 6.12
CA LYS A 38 -5.21 7.33 5.24
C LYS A 38 -4.32 6.08 5.35
N ALA A 39 -3.01 6.23 5.52
CA ALA A 39 -2.12 5.09 5.73
C ALA A 39 -2.48 4.31 7.02
N LYS A 40 -2.81 5.01 8.11
CA LYS A 40 -3.27 4.38 9.37
C LYS A 40 -4.62 3.70 9.22
N GLU A 41 -5.55 4.31 8.48
CA GLU A 41 -6.86 3.69 8.18
C GLU A 41 -6.68 2.40 7.39
N LEU A 42 -5.88 2.44 6.32
CA LEU A 42 -5.55 1.26 5.53
C LEU A 42 -4.87 0.18 6.37
N ALA A 43 -3.94 0.56 7.25
CA ALA A 43 -3.26 -0.37 8.14
C ALA A 43 -4.21 -1.10 9.10
N ARG A 44 -5.28 -0.44 9.57
CA ARG A 44 -6.31 -1.10 10.40
C ARG A 44 -7.11 -2.15 9.62
N VAL A 45 -7.37 -1.90 8.34
CA VAL A 45 -8.13 -2.84 7.49
C VAL A 45 -7.24 -3.99 7.05
N PHE A 46 -6.13 -3.68 6.37
CA PHE A 46 -5.24 -4.69 5.79
C PHE A 46 -4.36 -5.39 6.83
N GLY A 47 -4.07 -4.76 7.95
CA GLY A 47 -3.35 -5.37 9.07
C GLY A 47 -4.24 -6.15 10.04
N ASN A 48 -5.54 -6.34 9.73
CA ASN A 48 -6.41 -7.19 10.53
C ASN A 48 -6.19 -8.66 10.17
N ASP A 49 -5.26 -9.30 10.89
CA ASP A 49 -4.91 -10.69 10.69
C ASP A 49 -6.10 -11.63 10.81
N GLU A 50 -7.01 -11.39 11.77
CA GLU A 50 -8.19 -12.25 11.95
C GLU A 50 -9.10 -12.20 10.72
N ALA A 51 -9.37 -10.99 10.19
CA ALA A 51 -10.16 -10.84 8.97
C ALA A 51 -9.47 -11.49 7.76
N ASN A 52 -8.14 -11.31 7.64
CA ASN A 52 -7.34 -11.90 6.57
C ASN A 52 -7.36 -13.44 6.63
N TYR A 53 -7.12 -14.01 7.81
CA TYR A 53 -7.16 -15.46 8.00
C TYR A 53 -8.56 -16.02 7.80
N GLN A 54 -9.60 -15.32 8.25
CA GLN A 54 -10.97 -15.74 8.03
C GLN A 54 -11.30 -15.80 6.54
N CYS A 55 -10.93 -14.77 5.77
CA CYS A 55 -11.08 -14.74 4.32
C CYS A 55 -10.42 -15.96 3.67
N LEU A 56 -9.16 -16.25 4.03
CA LEU A 56 -8.44 -17.41 3.51
C LEU A 56 -9.09 -18.74 3.91
N ARG A 57 -9.52 -18.88 5.17
CA ARG A 57 -10.20 -20.09 5.67
C ARG A 57 -11.50 -20.34 4.93
N ASP A 58 -12.28 -19.30 4.66
CA ASP A 58 -13.55 -19.41 3.94
C ASP A 58 -13.32 -19.80 2.47
N PHE A 59 -12.32 -19.20 1.83
CA PHE A 59 -11.91 -19.57 0.47
C PHE A 59 -11.44 -21.03 0.38
N LEU A 60 -10.58 -21.48 1.29
CA LEU A 60 -10.12 -22.87 1.33
C LEU A 60 -11.28 -23.84 1.59
N ARG A 61 -12.20 -23.51 2.50
CA ARG A 61 -13.39 -24.32 2.78
C ARG A 61 -14.27 -24.45 1.54
N TYR A 62 -14.44 -23.37 0.78
CA TYR A 62 -15.17 -23.40 -0.48
C TYR A 62 -14.51 -24.36 -1.46
N LEU A 63 -13.19 -24.25 -1.67
CA LEU A 63 -12.45 -25.15 -2.56
C LEU A 63 -12.55 -26.62 -2.13
N SER A 64 -12.37 -26.93 -0.83
CA SER A 64 -12.47 -28.31 -0.34
C SER A 64 -13.86 -28.92 -0.52
N LYS A 65 -14.92 -28.12 -0.44
CA LYS A 65 -16.30 -28.60 -0.71
C LYS A 65 -16.52 -28.96 -2.17
N HIS A 66 -15.80 -28.33 -3.08
CA HIS A 66 -15.96 -28.49 -4.54
C HIS A 66 -14.80 -29.24 -5.20
N SER A 67 -13.82 -29.74 -4.42
CA SER A 67 -12.68 -30.50 -4.94
C SER A 67 -13.00 -31.98 -5.20
N ARG A 68 -14.26 -32.40 -5.06
CA ARG A 68 -14.76 -33.72 -5.48
C ARG A 68 -15.78 -33.51 -6.59
N GLY A 69 -15.26 -33.20 -7.77
CA GLY A 69 -15.91 -33.26 -9.07
C GLY A 69 -14.96 -33.91 -10.05
#